data_AF-A0A931UQZ4-F1
#
_entry.id   AF-A0A931UQZ4-F1
#
_cell.length_a   1.000
_cell.length_b   1.000
_cell.length_c   1.000
_cell.angle_alpha   90.00
_cell.angle_beta   90.00
_cell.angle_gamma   90.00
#
_symmetry.space_group_name_H-M   'P 1'
#
loop_
_entity.id
_entity.type
_entity.pdbx_description
1 polymer ?
#
loop_
_entity_poly.entity_id
_entity_poly.type
_entity_poly.pdbx_seq_one_letter_code
_entity_poly.pdbx_strand_id
1 'polypeptide(L)'
;MEGATAELQQLDQMLEEGLLPGPIHKLSELCARLLKESADPLPLFVLQTILGEIGAAWADRDRMMSVEESRAVRDQLLHALRDVLHGIIQQTPRDELWRHLNLLIEKYLQLSRG
;
A
#
# COMPACT_ATOMS: atom_id res chain seq x y z
N MET A 1 -14.30 -10.74 -11.26
CA MET A 1 -13.23 -9.75 -11.53
C MET A 1 -13.75 -8.32 -11.64
N GLU A 2 -14.96 -8.04 -12.19
CA GLU A 2 -15.47 -6.67 -12.33
C GLU A 2 -15.63 -5.89 -11.01
N GLY A 3 -16.03 -6.57 -9.91
CA GLY A 3 -16.17 -5.93 -8.60
C GLY A 3 -14.85 -5.54 -7.91
N ALA A 4 -13.78 -6.31 -8.13
CA ALA A 4 -12.47 -6.03 -7.55
C ALA A 4 -11.84 -4.77 -8.16
N THR A 5 -12.03 -4.54 -9.46
CA THR A 5 -11.46 -3.38 -10.17
C THR A 5 -12.07 -2.07 -9.70
N ALA A 6 -13.38 -2.02 -9.43
CA ALA A 6 -14.04 -0.81 -8.93
C ALA A 6 -13.59 -0.44 -7.52
N GLU A 7 -13.40 -1.43 -6.64
CA GLU A 7 -12.88 -1.21 -5.29
C GLU A 7 -11.41 -0.78 -5.31
N LEU A 8 -10.58 -1.35 -6.19
CA LEU A 8 -9.18 -0.93 -6.39
C LEU A 8 -9.10 0.52 -6.91
N GLN A 9 -9.99 0.92 -7.83
CA GLN A 9 -10.08 2.30 -8.33
C GLN A 9 -10.53 3.29 -7.26
N GLN A 10 -11.52 2.91 -6.43
CA GLN A 10 -11.98 3.76 -5.33
C GLN A 10 -10.86 3.99 -4.31
N LEU A 11 -10.00 3.00 -4.08
CA LEU A 11 -8.86 3.12 -3.19
C LEU A 11 -7.72 3.97 -3.77
N ASP A 12 -7.50 3.93 -5.09
CA ASP A 12 -6.54 4.82 -5.75
C ASP A 12 -6.91 6.30 -5.55
N GLN A 13 -8.21 6.62 -5.67
CA GLN A 13 -8.74 7.94 -5.31
C GLN A 13 -8.53 8.28 -3.83
N MET A 14 -8.77 7.33 -2.92
CA MET A 14 -8.52 7.57 -1.50
C MET A 14 -7.02 7.78 -1.20
N LEU A 15 -6.11 7.17 -1.97
CA LEU A 15 -4.68 7.46 -1.93
C LEU A 15 -4.36 8.85 -2.52
N GLU A 16 -5.13 9.38 -3.49
CA GLU A 16 -5.04 10.78 -3.97
C GLU A 16 -5.31 11.83 -2.91
N GLU A 17 -6.20 11.53 -1.97
CA GLU A 17 -6.50 12.43 -0.86
C GLU A 17 -5.43 12.37 0.26
N GLY A 18 -4.43 11.49 0.12
CA GLY A 18 -3.35 11.28 1.06
C GLY A 18 -3.48 9.99 1.85
N LEU A 19 -2.43 9.61 2.58
CA LEU A 19 -2.49 8.43 3.43
C LEU A 19 -3.22 8.75 4.74
N LEU A 20 -4.55 8.53 4.76
CA LEU A 20 -5.36 8.56 5.97
C LEU A 20 -5.48 7.14 6.56
N PRO A 21 -5.63 6.97 7.89
CA PRO A 21 -5.74 5.65 8.53
C PRO A 21 -6.88 4.79 7.99
N GLY A 22 -8.02 5.40 7.65
CA GLY A 22 -9.17 4.73 7.04
C GLY A 22 -8.86 4.05 5.69
N PRO A 23 -8.37 4.79 4.67
CA PRO A 23 -7.92 4.22 3.40
C PRO A 23 -6.94 3.06 3.53
N ILE A 24 -5.95 3.17 4.43
CA ILE A 24 -4.94 2.11 4.61
C ILE A 24 -5.56 0.82 5.15
N HIS A 25 -6.47 0.94 6.12
CA HIS A 25 -7.17 -0.23 6.65
C HIS A 25 -7.98 -0.92 5.55
N LYS A 26 -8.74 -0.15 4.75
CA LYS A 26 -9.52 -0.69 3.62
C LYS A 26 -8.63 -1.34 2.56
N LEU A 27 -7.47 -0.77 2.27
CA LEU A 27 -6.47 -1.35 1.37
C LEU A 27 -5.95 -2.70 1.89
N SER A 28 -5.68 -2.79 3.19
CA SER A 28 -5.26 -4.04 3.84
C SER A 28 -6.37 -5.10 3.80
N GLU A 29 -7.61 -4.72 4.11
CA GLU A 29 -8.78 -5.60 4.02
C GLU A 29 -9.04 -6.09 2.58
N LEU A 30 -8.89 -5.21 1.60
CA LEU A 30 -9.05 -5.58 0.19
C LEU A 30 -7.95 -6.55 -0.25
N CYS A 31 -6.69 -6.30 0.12
CA CYS A 31 -5.60 -7.24 -0.15
C CYS A 31 -5.90 -8.61 0.46
N ALA A 32 -6.41 -8.67 1.70
CA ALA A 32 -6.78 -9.90 2.38
C ALA A 32 -7.89 -10.67 1.64
N ARG A 33 -8.86 -9.95 1.05
CA ARG A 33 -9.96 -10.55 0.29
C ARG A 33 -9.47 -11.10 -1.04
N LEU A 34 -8.69 -10.30 -1.79
CA LEU A 34 -8.10 -10.70 -3.08
C LEU A 34 -7.11 -11.85 -2.95
N LEU A 35 -6.38 -11.93 -1.83
CA LEU A 35 -5.49 -13.04 -1.48
C LEU A 35 -6.15 -14.40 -1.57
N LYS A 36 -7.41 -14.50 -1.14
CA LYS A 36 -8.19 -15.75 -1.14
C LYS A 36 -8.60 -16.20 -2.54
N GLU A 37 -8.60 -15.27 -3.48
CA GLU A 37 -9.08 -15.47 -4.86
C GLU A 37 -7.92 -15.49 -5.88
N SER A 38 -6.69 -15.19 -5.45
CA SER A 38 -5.54 -15.04 -6.34
C SER A 38 -4.84 -16.36 -6.64
N ALA A 39 -4.47 -16.55 -7.91
CA ALA A 39 -3.57 -17.62 -8.34
C ALA A 39 -2.10 -17.38 -7.95
N ASP A 40 -1.70 -16.12 -7.74
CA ASP A 40 -0.42 -15.73 -7.15
C ASP A 40 -0.69 -14.82 -5.93
N PRO A 41 -0.84 -15.40 -4.73
CA PRO A 41 -1.22 -14.65 -3.54
C PRO A 41 -0.08 -13.79 -2.97
N LEU A 42 1.18 -14.03 -3.40
CA LEU A 42 2.36 -13.48 -2.75
C LEU A 42 2.45 -11.93 -2.85
N PRO A 43 2.19 -11.30 -4.01
CA PRO A 43 2.14 -9.83 -4.12
C PRO A 43 1.13 -9.18 -3.18
N LEU A 44 -0.07 -9.77 -3.08
CA LEU A 44 -1.16 -9.25 -2.25
C LEU A 44 -0.88 -9.43 -0.77
N PHE A 45 -0.20 -10.53 -0.40
CA PHE A 45 0.27 -10.75 0.96
C PHE A 45 1.28 -9.70 1.41
N VAL A 46 2.30 -9.43 0.59
CA VAL A 46 3.31 -8.41 0.89
C VAL A 46 2.66 -7.03 1.07
N LEU A 47 1.76 -6.66 0.16
CA LEU A 47 0.99 -5.41 0.26
C LEU A 47 0.17 -5.36 1.55
N GLN A 48 -0.58 -6.41 1.87
CA GLN A 48 -1.39 -6.48 3.07
C GLN A 48 -0.55 -6.26 4.34
N THR A 49 0.61 -6.91 4.43
CA THR A 49 1.53 -6.78 5.56
C THR A 49 2.03 -5.35 5.71
N ILE A 50 2.55 -4.75 4.63
CA ILE A 50 3.09 -3.38 4.66
C ILE A 50 1.98 -2.38 5.03
N LEU A 51 0.80 -2.50 4.44
CA LEU A 51 -0.35 -1.65 4.76
C LEU A 51 -0.81 -1.80 6.21
N GLY A 52 -0.83 -3.03 6.74
CA GLY A 52 -1.15 -3.30 8.13
C GLY A 52 -0.16 -2.67 9.10
N GLU A 53 1.14 -2.80 8.82
CA GLU A 53 2.21 -2.22 9.63
C GLU A 53 2.19 -0.69 9.57
N ILE A 54 1.97 -0.08 8.41
CA ILE A 54 1.81 1.38 8.29
C ILE A 54 0.57 1.86 9.07
N GLY A 55 -0.56 1.16 8.93
CA GLY A 55 -1.79 1.49 9.65
C GLY A 55 -1.62 1.45 11.16
N ALA A 56 -0.95 0.41 11.67
CA ALA A 56 -0.60 0.30 13.09
C ALA A 56 0.39 1.39 13.52
N ALA A 57 1.43 1.62 12.73
CA ALA A 57 2.43 2.64 13.00
C ALA A 57 1.81 4.03 13.10
N TRP A 58 0.84 4.40 12.28
CA TRP A 58 0.18 5.72 12.40
C TRP A 58 -0.87 5.80 13.49
N ALA A 59 -1.54 4.70 13.82
CA ALA A 59 -2.38 4.66 15.01
C ALA A 59 -1.54 4.93 16.29
N ASP A 60 -0.28 4.47 16.30
CA ASP A 60 0.63 4.64 17.42
C ASP A 60 1.52 5.91 17.36
N ARG A 61 1.92 6.37 16.15
CA ARG A 61 2.94 7.43 15.92
C ARG A 61 2.41 8.86 15.82
N ASP A 62 1.12 9.12 16.06
CA ASP A 62 0.58 10.49 16.13
C ASP A 62 1.23 11.38 17.22
N ARG A 63 2.24 10.86 17.95
CA ARG A 63 2.96 11.52 19.04
C ARG A 63 4.45 11.82 18.84
N MET A 64 5.12 11.39 17.76
CA MET A 64 6.61 11.47 17.71
C MET A 64 7.28 12.04 16.46
N MET A 65 6.60 12.14 15.31
CA MET A 65 7.20 12.72 14.09
C MET A 65 6.79 14.18 13.90
N SER A 66 7.70 15.02 13.38
CA SER A 66 7.32 16.36 12.96
C SER A 66 6.36 16.32 11.76
N VAL A 67 5.59 17.39 11.55
CA VAL A 67 4.63 17.48 10.45
C VAL A 67 5.30 17.34 9.08
N GLU A 68 6.51 17.89 8.92
CA GLU A 68 7.28 17.83 7.68
C GLU A 68 7.86 16.45 7.41
N GLU A 69 8.43 15.78 8.42
CA GLU A 69 8.89 14.40 8.30
C GLU A 69 7.71 13.46 8.00
N SER A 70 6.61 13.59 8.73
CA SER A 70 5.39 12.81 8.49
C SER A 70 4.86 12.99 7.06
N ARG A 71 4.90 14.22 6.52
CA ARG A 71 4.51 14.48 5.12
C ARG A 71 5.48 13.86 4.11
N ALA A 72 6.78 14.03 4.28
CA ALA A 72 7.77 13.48 3.35
C ALA A 72 7.73 11.93 3.31
N VAL A 73 7.59 11.31 4.48
CA VAL A 73 7.45 9.85 4.63
C VAL A 73 6.16 9.35 3.96
N ARG A 74 5.05 10.05 4.21
CA ARG A 74 3.76 9.76 3.57
C ARG A 74 3.86 9.84 2.04
N ASP A 75 4.42 10.90 1.49
CA ASP A 75 4.46 11.10 0.04
C ASP A 75 5.31 10.02 -0.66
N GLN A 76 6.44 9.63 -0.07
CA GLN A 76 7.29 8.58 -0.64
C GLN A 76 6.65 7.19 -0.62
N LEU A 77 5.97 6.83 0.48
CA LEU A 77 5.23 5.56 0.57
C LEU A 77 4.03 5.53 -0.36
N LEU A 78 3.30 6.64 -0.43
CA LEU A 78 2.08 6.75 -1.20
C LEU A 78 2.35 6.53 -2.69
N HIS A 79 3.42 7.10 -3.22
CA HIS A 79 3.82 6.88 -4.61
C HIS A 79 4.14 5.39 -4.89
N ALA A 80 4.94 4.77 -4.02
CA ALA A 80 5.31 3.36 -4.20
C ALA A 80 4.12 2.40 -4.03
N LEU A 81 3.19 2.70 -3.11
CA LEU A 81 1.96 1.94 -2.96
C LEU A 81 1.09 2.02 -4.22
N ARG A 82 0.98 3.21 -4.84
CA ARG A 82 0.24 3.38 -6.10
C ARG A 82 0.86 2.60 -7.25
N ASP A 83 2.18 2.62 -7.40
CA ASP A 83 2.84 1.87 -8.47
C ASP A 83 2.50 0.37 -8.39
N VAL A 84 2.51 -0.20 -7.19
CA VAL A 84 2.12 -1.61 -6.99
C VAL A 84 0.63 -1.80 -7.26
N LEU A 85 -0.23 -0.91 -6.76
CA LEU A 85 -1.68 -0.96 -6.96
C LEU A 85 -2.06 -0.90 -8.44
N HIS A 86 -1.49 0.04 -9.19
CA HIS A 86 -1.66 0.17 -10.63
C HIS A 86 -1.13 -1.07 -11.35
N GLY A 87 0.01 -1.61 -10.92
CA GLY A 87 0.53 -2.88 -11.44
C GLY A 87 -0.44 -4.05 -11.30
N ILE A 88 -1.14 -4.13 -10.17
CA ILE A 88 -2.19 -5.14 -9.94
C ILE A 88 -3.41 -4.87 -10.83
N ILE A 89 -3.89 -3.63 -10.89
CA ILE A 89 -5.06 -3.23 -11.69
C ILE A 89 -4.83 -3.52 -13.17
N GLN A 90 -3.64 -3.20 -13.69
CA GLN A 90 -3.29 -3.34 -15.10
C GLN A 90 -2.81 -4.75 -15.46
N GLN A 91 -2.73 -5.68 -14.50
CA GLN A 91 -2.17 -7.02 -14.70
C GLN A 91 -0.76 -6.98 -15.31
N THR A 92 0.05 -6.04 -14.82
CA THR A 92 1.42 -5.84 -15.26
C THR A 92 2.22 -7.14 -15.14
N PRO A 93 3.18 -7.41 -16.04
CA PRO A 93 4.00 -8.61 -15.98
C PRO A 93 4.62 -8.84 -14.60
N ARG A 94 4.67 -10.10 -14.18
CA ARG A 94 5.08 -10.52 -12.83
C ARG A 94 6.40 -9.88 -12.39
N ASP A 95 7.42 -9.89 -13.26
CA ASP A 95 8.75 -9.36 -12.94
C ASP A 95 8.76 -7.85 -12.67
N GLU A 96 7.88 -7.11 -13.36
CA GLU A 96 7.72 -5.68 -13.18
C GLU A 96 6.93 -5.37 -11.90
N LEU A 97 5.87 -6.14 -11.61
CA LEU A 97 5.17 -6.07 -10.33
C LEU A 97 6.12 -6.33 -9.14
N TRP A 98 7.01 -7.32 -9.26
CA TRP A 98 8.04 -7.59 -8.25
C TRP A 98 9.03 -6.45 -8.07
N ARG A 99 9.37 -5.74 -9.15
CA ARG A 99 10.23 -4.54 -9.06
C ARG A 99 9.55 -3.45 -8.25
N HIS A 100 8.27 -3.19 -8.49
CA HIS A 100 7.50 -2.21 -7.72
C HIS A 100 7.36 -2.62 -6.25
N LEU A 101 7.09 -3.90 -5.97
CA LEU A 101 7.04 -4.43 -4.60
C LEU A 101 8.36 -4.27 -3.86
N ASN A 102 9.49 -4.57 -4.50
CA ASN A 102 10.80 -4.41 -3.89
C ASN A 102 11.11 -2.94 -3.57
N LEU A 103 10.75 -2.02 -4.46
CA LEU A 103 10.89 -0.58 -4.22
C LEU A 103 10.02 -0.11 -3.04
N LEU A 104 8.79 -0.62 -2.93
CA LEU A 104 7.91 -0.34 -1.80
C LEU A 104 8.50 -0.87 -0.48
N ILE A 105 9.00 -2.11 -0.46
CA ILE A 105 9.64 -2.71 0.73
C ILE A 105 10.88 -1.89 1.12
N GLU A 106 11.73 -1.52 0.18
CA GLU A 106 12.93 -0.74 0.45
C GLU A 106 12.59 0.60 1.10
N LYS A 107 11.63 1.33 0.53
CA LYS A 107 11.12 2.59 1.09
C LYS A 107 10.55 2.37 2.49
N TYR A 108 9.73 1.33 2.68
CA TYR A 108 9.18 1.00 3.98
C TYR A 108 10.27 0.72 5.03
N LEU A 109 11.29 -0.08 4.70
CA LEU A 109 12.39 -0.40 5.62
C LEU A 109 13.26 0.81 5.96
N GLN A 110 13.45 1.74 5.04
CA GLN A 110 14.15 3.00 5.31
C GLN A 110 13.41 3.82 6.37
N LEU A 111 12.08 3.77 6.38
CA LEU A 111 11.22 4.50 7.31
C LEU A 111 11.14 3.84 8.69
N SER A 112 11.18 2.51 8.75
CA SER A 112 11.15 1.78 10.03
C SER A 112 12.48 1.82 10.79
N ARG A 113 13.57 2.25 10.13
CA ARG A 113 14.92 2.36 10.73
C ARG A 113 15.28 3.79 11.19
N GLY A 114 14.44 4.77 10.88
CA GLY A 114 14.54 6.17 11.35
C GLY A 114 13.56 6.42 12.49
#